data_AF-A0A930UBL8-F1
#
_entry.id   AF-A0A930UBL8-F1
#
_cell.length_a   1.000
_cell.length_b   1.000
_cell.length_c   1.000
_cell.angle_alpha   90.00
_cell.angle_beta   90.00
_cell.angle_gamma   90.00
#
_symmetry.space_group_name_H-M   'P 1'
#
loop_
_entity.id
_entity.type
_entity.pdbx_description
1 polymer ?
#
loop_
_entity_poly.entity_id
_entity_poly.type
_entity_poly.pdbx_seq_one_letter_code
_entity_poly.pdbx_strand_id
1 'polypeptide(L)'
;MLDKTSLPSIEWWAKQRIKYNKGLMISGILSFICYAILGEFLILPYNKEYEITLFTILFQAIGFLMMIGIANTFYNLGHWSDKNFNKNNSEKFRKRLFNCGFWFSCGLPFLIPIMTVVVYFVEYKK
;
A
#
# COMPACT_ATOMS: atom_id res chain seq x y z
N MET A 1 -12.53 23.05 23.25
CA MET A 1 -12.24 22.13 24.38
C MET A 1 -11.04 21.28 23.97
N LEU A 2 -9.92 21.40 24.70
CA LEU A 2 -8.82 20.44 24.60
C LEU A 2 -9.36 19.08 25.09
N ASP A 3 -9.33 18.07 24.24
CA ASP A 3 -9.62 16.71 24.68
C ASP A 3 -8.45 16.22 25.53
N LYS A 4 -8.55 16.43 26.85
CA LYS A 4 -7.51 16.07 27.85
C LYS A 4 -7.22 14.56 27.89
N THR A 5 -8.00 13.72 27.20
CA THR A 5 -7.79 12.27 27.16
C THR A 5 -6.98 11.79 25.95
N SER A 6 -6.69 12.68 25.00
CA SER A 6 -6.00 12.34 23.76
C SER A 6 -4.48 12.31 23.92
N LEU A 7 -3.88 11.16 23.57
CA LEU A 7 -2.43 10.94 23.63
C LEU A 7 -1.65 12.04 22.88
N PRO A 8 -0.40 12.33 23.27
CA PRO A 8 0.50 13.12 22.45
C PRO A 8 0.63 12.55 21.03
N SER A 9 0.76 13.43 20.03
CA SER A 9 0.89 13.05 18.61
C SER A 9 1.87 11.90 18.42
N ILE A 10 3.08 12.03 18.95
CA ILE A 10 4.16 11.06 18.75
C ILE A 10 3.80 9.68 19.29
N GLU A 11 3.13 9.60 20.44
CA GLU A 11 2.72 8.34 21.06
C GLU A 11 1.59 7.68 20.30
N TRP A 12 0.63 8.48 19.82
CA TRP A 12 -0.47 7.95 19.01
C TRP A 12 0.06 7.32 17.71
N TRP A 13 0.93 8.03 16.99
CA TRP A 13 1.55 7.53 15.77
C TRP A 13 2.54 6.39 16.03
N ALA A 14 3.21 6.33 17.18
CA ALA A 14 4.04 5.16 17.52
C ALA A 14 3.18 3.89 17.65
N LYS A 15 2.02 3.97 18.33
CA LYS A 15 1.11 2.83 18.54
C LYS A 15 0.53 2.28 17.23
N GLN A 16 0.32 3.12 16.22
CA GLN A 16 -0.25 2.68 14.94
C GLN A 16 0.75 2.05 13.97
N ARG A 17 2.06 2.16 14.22
CA ARG A 17 3.09 1.73 13.27
C ARG A 17 3.05 0.22 12.99
N ILE A 18 2.80 -0.60 14.01
CA ILE A 18 2.67 -2.06 13.82
C ILE A 18 1.45 -2.38 12.95
N LYS A 19 0.31 -1.73 13.19
CA LYS A 19 -0.89 -1.91 12.37
C LYS A 19 -0.65 -1.52 10.92
N TYR A 20 0.03 -0.39 10.71
CA TYR A 20 0.39 0.11 9.39
C TYR A 20 1.27 -0.89 8.62
N ASN A 21 2.37 -1.33 9.23
CA ASN A 21 3.31 -2.25 8.61
C ASN A 21 2.68 -3.63 8.33
N LYS A 22 1.84 -4.13 9.24
CA LYS A 22 1.08 -5.37 9.01
C LYS A 22 0.15 -5.25 7.81
N GLY A 23 -0.57 -4.12 7.69
CA GLY A 23 -1.44 -3.87 6.55
C GLY A 23 -0.66 -3.83 5.23
N LEU A 24 0.49 -3.14 5.19
CA LEU A 24 1.36 -3.11 4.03
C LEU A 24 1.84 -4.50 3.62
N MET A 25 2.31 -5.30 4.59
CA MET A 25 2.78 -6.66 4.32
C MET A 25 1.66 -7.54 3.72
N ILE A 26 0.46 -7.49 4.32
CA ILE A 26 -0.70 -8.23 3.83
C ILE A 26 -1.07 -7.75 2.42
N SER A 27 -1.11 -6.45 2.18
CA SER A 27 -1.45 -5.89 0.87
C SER A 27 -0.45 -6.29 -0.22
N GLY A 28 0.85 -6.35 0.09
CA GLY A 28 1.87 -6.82 -0.84
C GLY A 28 1.69 -8.28 -1.23
N ILE A 29 1.47 -9.16 -0.24
CA ILE A 29 1.24 -10.59 -0.47
C ILE A 29 -0.03 -10.79 -1.31
N LEU A 30 -1.14 -10.15 -0.93
CA LEU A 30 -2.40 -10.25 -1.67
C LEU A 30 -2.26 -9.73 -3.09
N SER A 31 -1.56 -8.61 -3.29
CA SER A 31 -1.33 -8.05 -4.61
C SER A 31 -0.49 -8.97 -5.49
N PHE A 32 0.53 -9.62 -4.95
CA PHE A 32 1.34 -10.59 -5.69
C PHE A 32 0.50 -11.81 -6.09
N ILE A 33 -0.31 -12.34 -5.18
CA ILE A 33 -1.24 -13.44 -5.49
C ILE A 33 -2.21 -13.02 -6.59
N CYS A 34 -2.81 -11.82 -6.50
CA CYS A 34 -3.69 -11.29 -7.55
C CYS A 34 -2.96 -11.16 -8.89
N TYR A 35 -1.74 -10.63 -8.90
CA TYR A 35 -0.92 -10.53 -10.11
C TYR A 35 -0.68 -11.91 -10.74
N ALA A 36 -0.31 -12.91 -9.93
CA ALA A 36 -0.05 -14.26 -10.42
C ALA A 36 -1.29 -14.90 -11.04
N ILE A 37 -2.43 -14.81 -10.35
CA ILE A 37 -3.73 -15.32 -10.85
C ILE A 37 -4.11 -14.60 -12.14
N LEU A 38 -4.05 -13.27 -12.17
CA LEU A 38 -4.44 -12.51 -13.36
C LEU A 38 -3.52 -12.78 -14.56
N GLY A 39 -2.21 -12.95 -14.33
CA GLY A 39 -1.28 -13.34 -15.37
C GLY A 39 -1.62 -14.69 -15.99
N GLU A 40 -1.90 -15.69 -15.13
CA GLU A 40 -2.29 -17.04 -15.56
C GLU A 40 -3.58 -17.04 -16.39
N PHE A 41 -4.61 -16.29 -15.95
CA PHE A 41 -5.92 -16.33 -16.62
C PHE A 41 -6.06 -15.36 -17.79
N LEU A 42 -5.39 -14.20 -17.74
CA LEU A 42 -5.58 -13.15 -18.75
C LEU A 42 -4.45 -13.08 -19.77
N ILE A 43 -3.22 -13.43 -19.40
CA ILE A 43 -2.04 -13.24 -20.27
C ILE A 43 -1.58 -14.56 -20.88
N LEU A 44 -1.41 -15.61 -20.08
CA LEU A 44 -0.92 -16.91 -20.54
C LEU A 44 -1.69 -17.50 -21.75
N PRO A 45 -3.04 -17.38 -21.86
CA PRO A 45 -3.77 -17.91 -23.01
C PRO A 45 -3.37 -17.27 -24.35
N TYR A 46 -2.85 -16.04 -24.32
CA TYR A 46 -2.48 -15.27 -25.51
C TYR A 46 -0.97 -15.18 -25.71
N ASN A 47 -0.20 -15.24 -24.62
CA ASN A 47 1.26 -15.25 -24.64
C ASN A 47 1.78 -16.48 -23.87
N LYS A 48 2.12 -17.53 -24.60
CA LYS A 48 2.63 -18.79 -24.04
C LYS A 48 4.03 -18.67 -23.43
N GLU A 49 4.75 -17.58 -23.69
CA GLU A 49 6.05 -17.28 -23.08
C GLU A 49 5.89 -16.58 -21.73
N TYR A 50 4.66 -16.23 -21.32
CA TYR A 50 4.40 -15.67 -20.00
C TYR A 50 4.76 -16.69 -18.93
N GLU A 51 5.78 -16.39 -18.14
CA GLU A 51 6.21 -17.23 -17.04
C GLU A 51 6.59 -16.37 -15.83
N ILE A 52 6.11 -16.77 -14.65
CA ILE A 52 6.55 -16.20 -13.38
C ILE A 52 7.77 -16.98 -12.92
N THR A 53 8.95 -16.52 -13.37
CA THR A 53 10.23 -17.13 -13.00
C THR A 53 10.70 -16.68 -11.62
N LEU A 54 11.64 -17.41 -11.02
CA LEU A 54 12.30 -16.99 -9.77
C LEU A 54 12.90 -15.58 -9.88
N PHE A 55 13.46 -15.22 -11.05
CA PHE A 55 13.99 -13.88 -11.29
C PHE A 55 12.91 -12.80 -11.18
N THR A 56 11.74 -13.02 -11.78
CA THR A 56 10.62 -12.06 -11.69
C THR A 56 10.12 -11.90 -10.26
N ILE A 57 10.06 -12.99 -9.48
CA ILE A 57 9.65 -12.96 -8.08
C ILE A 57 10.66 -12.15 -7.25
N LEU A 58 11.96 -12.37 -7.44
CA LEU A 58 13.00 -11.62 -6.73
C LEU A 58 12.97 -10.13 -7.10
N PHE A 59 12.79 -9.81 -8.38
CA PHE A 59 12.67 -8.42 -8.83
C PHE A 59 11.44 -7.72 -8.22
N GLN A 60 10.30 -8.41 -8.17
CA GLN A 60 9.09 -7.90 -7.53
C GLN A 60 9.25 -7.76 -6.01
N ALA A 61 9.98 -8.66 -5.35
CA ALA A 61 10.31 -8.52 -3.93
C ALA A 61 11.15 -7.26 -3.67
N ILE A 62 12.14 -6.96 -4.52
CA ILE A 62 12.93 -5.72 -4.45
C ILE A 62 12.03 -4.50 -4.68
N GLY A 63 11.16 -4.55 -5.69
CA GLY A 63 10.14 -3.51 -5.93
C GLY A 63 9.23 -3.27 -4.74
N PHE A 64 8.81 -4.34 -4.07
CA PHE A 64 7.98 -4.28 -2.87
C PHE A 64 8.70 -3.65 -1.68
N LEU A 65 9.99 -3.94 -1.48
CA LEU A 65 10.81 -3.27 -0.45
C LEU A 65 10.92 -1.76 -0.72
N MET A 66 11.10 -1.35 -1.97
CA MET A 66 11.08 0.08 -2.34
C MET A 66 9.72 0.71 -2.02
N MET A 67 8.61 0.03 -2.33
CA MET A 67 7.27 0.51 -1.97
C MET A 67 7.06 0.62 -0.47
N ILE A 68 7.57 -0.32 0.34
CA ILE A 68 7.55 -0.20 1.81
C ILE A 68 8.31 1.06 2.26
N GLY A 69 9.46 1.36 1.63
CA GLY A 69 10.20 2.60 1.89
C GLY A 69 9.35 3.84 1.63
N ILE A 70 8.72 3.90 0.46
CA ILE A 70 7.81 5.01 0.08
C ILE A 70 6.64 5.12 1.06
N ALA A 71 5.99 4.01 1.40
CA ALA A 71 4.88 3.99 2.34
C ALA A 71 5.30 4.46 3.74
N ASN A 72 6.52 4.16 4.19
CA ASN A 72 7.04 4.68 5.45
C ASN A 72 7.27 6.20 5.41
N THR A 73 7.67 6.75 4.27
CA THR A 73 7.75 8.20 4.08
C THR A 73 6.36 8.84 4.21
N PHE A 74 5.34 8.28 3.56
CA PHE A 74 3.96 8.76 3.71
C PHE A 74 3.45 8.67 5.14
N TYR A 75 3.83 7.62 5.88
CA TYR A 75 3.51 7.50 7.30
C TYR A 75 4.09 8.66 8.13
N ASN A 76 5.36 8.98 7.89
CA ASN A 76 6.03 10.08 8.58
C ASN A 76 5.44 11.45 8.19
N LEU A 77 5.03 11.62 6.92
CA LEU A 77 4.29 12.81 6.47
C LEU A 77 2.92 12.93 7.14
N GLY A 78 2.26 11.82 7.45
CA GLY A 78 1.04 11.78 8.26
C GLY A 78 1.29 12.35 9.66
N HIS A 79 2.33 11.89 10.35
CA HIS A 79 2.72 12.44 11.65
C HIS A 79 3.08 13.93 11.59
N TRP A 80 3.84 14.34 10.57
CA TRP A 80 4.17 15.75 10.35
C TRP A 80 2.91 16.60 10.13
N SER A 81 1.97 16.12 9.33
CA SER A 81 0.70 16.80 9.06
C SER A 81 -0.16 16.90 10.32
N ASP A 82 -0.21 15.86 11.15
CA ASP A 82 -0.87 15.91 12.46
C ASP A 82 -0.27 17.00 13.35
N LYS A 83 1.05 17.07 13.45
CA LYS A 83 1.74 18.08 14.26
C LYS A 83 1.42 19.52 13.82
N ASN A 84 1.32 19.78 12.52
CA ASN A 84 1.12 21.14 12.00
C ASN A 84 -0.34 21.56 11.90
N PHE A 85 -1.25 20.63 11.59
CA PHE A 85 -2.65 20.95 11.29
C PHE A 85 -3.61 20.56 12.41
N ASN A 86 -3.26 19.65 13.32
CA ASN A 86 -4.14 19.22 14.41
C ASN A 86 -3.98 20.05 15.69
N LYS A 87 -4.23 21.36 15.60
CA LYS A 87 -4.06 22.31 16.73
C LYS A 87 -4.92 21.97 17.96
N ASN A 88 -6.02 21.25 17.77
CA ASN A 88 -6.97 20.90 18.84
C ASN A 88 -6.69 19.54 19.47
N ASN A 89 -5.59 18.85 19.10
CA ASN A 89 -5.28 17.50 19.55
C ASN A 89 -6.42 16.50 19.26
N SER A 90 -7.14 16.68 18.15
CA SER A 90 -8.32 15.88 17.83
C SER A 90 -7.93 14.46 17.41
N GLU A 91 -8.40 13.45 18.15
CA GLU A 91 -8.20 12.06 17.77
C GLU A 91 -8.96 11.69 16.47
N LYS A 92 -10.12 12.32 16.23
CA LYS A 92 -10.89 12.12 14.99
C LYS A 92 -10.09 12.56 13.76
N PHE A 93 -9.35 13.65 13.87
CA PHE A 93 -8.46 14.12 12.80
C PHE A 93 -7.37 13.09 12.50
N ARG A 94 -6.68 12.59 13.55
CA ARG A 94 -5.64 11.55 13.42
C ARG A 94 -6.16 10.27 12.75
N LYS A 95 -7.31 9.78 13.19
CA LYS A 95 -7.92 8.56 12.62
C LYS A 95 -8.20 8.72 11.13
N ARG A 96 -8.74 9.87 10.70
CA ARG A 96 -8.98 10.15 9.28
C ARG A 96 -7.67 10.23 8.49
N LEU A 97 -6.71 10.98 8.99
CA LEU A 97 -5.41 11.16 8.34
C LEU A 97 -4.64 9.83 8.21
N PHE A 98 -4.60 9.03 9.29
CA PHE A 98 -4.03 7.70 9.27
C PHE A 98 -4.76 6.79 8.27
N ASN A 99 -6.09 6.76 8.28
CA ASN A 99 -6.85 5.91 7.36
C ASN A 99 -6.59 6.30 5.90
N CYS A 100 -6.53 7.59 5.57
CA CYS A 100 -6.20 8.05 4.23
C CYS A 100 -4.80 7.56 3.80
N GLY A 101 -3.77 7.81 4.62
CA GLY A 101 -2.41 7.38 4.30
C GLY A 101 -2.25 5.85 4.27
N PHE A 102 -2.94 5.15 5.17
CA PHE A 102 -2.96 3.69 5.24
C PHE A 102 -3.59 3.06 4.00
N TRP A 103 -4.80 3.47 3.62
CA TRP A 103 -5.47 2.92 2.44
C TRP A 103 -4.77 3.29 1.15
N PHE A 104 -4.25 4.51 1.04
CA PHE A 104 -3.41 4.90 -0.09
C PHE A 104 -2.21 3.95 -0.23
N SER A 105 -1.47 3.74 0.86
CA SER A 105 -0.26 2.93 0.83
C SER A 105 -0.53 1.44 0.65
N CYS A 106 -1.61 0.91 1.22
CA CYS A 106 -2.07 -0.47 0.98
C CYS A 106 -2.62 -0.67 -0.44
N GLY A 107 -3.05 0.41 -1.11
CA GLY A 107 -3.49 0.36 -2.50
C GLY A 107 -2.34 0.34 -3.51
N LEU A 108 -1.17 0.91 -3.16
CA LEU A 108 -0.02 1.00 -4.06
C LEU A 108 0.43 -0.36 -4.64
N PRO A 109 0.54 -1.45 -3.86
CA PRO A 109 0.92 -2.74 -4.42
C PRO A 109 0.01 -3.20 -5.55
N PHE A 110 -1.30 -2.94 -5.43
CA PHE A 110 -2.31 -3.36 -6.40
C PHE A 110 -2.22 -2.63 -7.75
N LEU A 111 -1.35 -1.62 -7.90
CA LEU A 111 -1.07 -1.02 -9.19
C LEU A 111 -0.55 -2.06 -10.20
N ILE A 112 0.23 -3.04 -9.75
CA ILE A 112 0.76 -4.10 -10.61
C ILE A 112 -0.36 -4.98 -11.21
N PRO A 113 -1.23 -5.64 -10.42
CA PRO A 113 -2.34 -6.41 -10.97
C PRO A 113 -3.33 -5.55 -11.77
N ILE A 114 -3.56 -4.29 -11.40
CA ILE A 114 -4.39 -3.37 -12.20
C ILE A 114 -3.78 -3.17 -13.58
N MET A 115 -2.47 -2.92 -13.67
CA MET A 115 -1.76 -2.78 -14.94
C MET A 115 -1.85 -4.04 -15.80
N THR A 116 -1.79 -5.24 -15.20
CA THR A 116 -2.00 -6.51 -15.93
C THR A 116 -3.37 -6.55 -16.60
N VAL A 117 -4.43 -6.12 -15.90
CA VAL A 117 -5.77 -6.03 -16.48
C VAL A 117 -5.83 -5.01 -17.61
N VAL A 118 -5.22 -3.84 -17.43
CA VAL A 118 -5.17 -2.80 -18.48
C VAL A 118 -4.47 -3.32 -19.74
N VAL A 119 -3.30 -3.96 -19.59
CA VAL A 119 -2.56 -4.58 -20.70
C VAL A 119 -3.43 -5.62 -21.41
N TYR A 120 -4.14 -6.46 -20.65
CA TYR A 120 -5.07 -7.44 -21.24
C TYR A 120 -6.11 -6.79 -22.17
N PHE A 121 -6.76 -5.73 -21.73
CA PHE A 121 -7.76 -5.03 -22.53
C PHE A 121 -7.18 -4.30 -23.75
N VAL A 122 -5.98 -3.74 -23.64
CA VAL A 122 -5.34 -2.97 -24.72
C VAL A 122 -4.75 -3.87 -25.80
N GLU A 123 -4.13 -4.98 -25.41
CA GLU A 123 -3.33 -5.81 -26.33
C GLU A 123 -4.08 -7.04 -26.85
N TYR A 124 -4.89 -7.70 -26.01
CA TYR A 124 -5.42 -9.04 -26.32
C TYR A 124 -6.93 -9.09 -26.54
N LYS A 125 -7.70 -8.22 -25.87
CA LYS A 125 -9.17 -8.20 -25.96
C LYS A 125 -9.72 -7.26 -27.05
N LYS A 126 -8.93 -6.93 -28.07
CA LYS A 126 -9.41 -6.14 -29.21
C LYS A 126 -10.60 -6.80 -29.91
#